data_AF-A0A1Q9LQ79-F1
#
_entry.id   AF-A0A1Q9LQ79-F1
#
_cell.length_a   1.000
_cell.length_b   1.000
_cell.length_c   1.000
_cell.angle_alpha   90.00
_cell.angle_beta   90.00
_cell.angle_gamma   90.00
#
_symmetry.space_group_name_H-M   'P 1'
#
loop_
_entity.id
_entity.type
_entity.pdbx_description
1 polymer ?
#
loop_
_entity_poly.entity_id
_entity_poly.type
_entity_poly.pdbx_seq_one_letter_code
_entity_poly.pdbx_strand_id
1 'polypeptide(L)'
;MTATGADAPPDAFAAALVAADLDAATAAVTALLDAGTDPLAVLVDVIGPAQRRAGDRWQRGEWSVAQEHAATAVAVAATEVVARRVARTPATRGRVVVACAEREWHALAASLVGCALRTAGWEVTQLGASTSPLRLSQYLHDLGPDATAVSASVLGALPNTRRFIEASTTAGIPVVVGGPAFGPDATRALALGATAWAPDARTAIDVVAGLPLVVPAAPPLPADAVAEQAALELSHQRLVVDLAARWMPGAAVTGTPPLHGIAAVVGDVVAQALHAVSAALLTGDPRPLPAIRGWARELLVARGADPELATALGVELAAVLREHPLALDLVERHWCGAPLTSGPQPS
;
A
#
# COMPACT_ATOMS: atom_id res chain seq x y z
N MET A 1 20.99 -33.46 27.56
CA MET A 1 20.64 -32.20 28.25
C MET A 1 20.31 -31.18 27.17
N THR A 2 19.01 -31.11 26.87
CA THR A 2 18.39 -30.22 25.88
C THR A 2 18.32 -28.81 26.45
N ALA A 3 19.02 -27.87 25.80
CA ALA A 3 18.96 -26.46 26.14
C ALA A 3 17.66 -25.85 25.57
N THR A 4 16.96 -25.17 26.46
CA THR A 4 15.64 -24.57 26.35
C THR A 4 15.68 -23.28 25.53
N GLY A 5 14.56 -22.95 24.89
CA GLY A 5 14.40 -21.91 23.87
C GLY A 5 14.90 -20.51 24.23
N ALA A 6 15.55 -19.88 23.25
CA ALA A 6 15.83 -18.45 23.23
C ALA A 6 14.56 -17.73 22.75
N ASP A 7 13.68 -17.39 23.69
CA ASP A 7 12.45 -16.64 23.48
C ASP A 7 12.68 -15.23 24.02
N ALA A 8 13.19 -14.32 23.18
CA ALA A 8 12.87 -12.92 23.37
C ALA A 8 11.46 -12.77 22.79
N PRO A 9 10.41 -12.62 23.61
CA PRO A 9 9.06 -12.80 23.12
C PRO A 9 8.76 -11.72 22.05
N PRO A 10 7.98 -12.03 21.01
CA PRO A 10 7.42 -11.06 20.06
C PRO A 10 6.82 -9.81 20.74
N ASP A 11 6.47 -9.92 22.02
CA ASP A 11 5.99 -8.85 22.90
C ASP A 11 7.02 -7.73 23.15
N ALA A 12 8.33 -8.00 23.16
CA ALA A 12 9.34 -6.98 23.48
C ALA A 12 9.42 -5.90 22.39
N PHE A 13 9.48 -6.30 21.12
CA PHE A 13 9.43 -5.37 20.00
C PHE A 13 8.08 -4.65 19.94
N ALA A 14 6.98 -5.38 20.11
CA ALA A 14 5.64 -4.78 20.11
C ALA A 14 5.46 -3.74 21.22
N ALA A 15 5.97 -4.00 22.43
CA ALA A 15 5.95 -3.06 23.53
C ALA A 15 6.79 -1.80 23.22
N ALA A 16 7.99 -1.98 22.68
CA ALA A 16 8.85 -0.87 22.27
C ALA A 16 8.21 -0.01 21.17
N LEU A 17 7.56 -0.65 20.18
CA LEU A 17 6.82 0.02 19.12
C LEU A 17 5.69 0.90 19.69
N VAL A 18 4.90 0.35 20.61
CA VAL A 18 3.80 1.06 21.29
C VAL A 18 4.32 2.23 22.13
N ALA A 19 5.48 2.07 22.76
CA ALA A 19 6.13 3.10 23.57
C ALA A 19 6.89 4.14 22.73
N ALA A 20 6.97 3.98 21.40
CA ALA A 20 7.82 4.75 20.51
C ALA A 20 9.31 4.75 20.93
N ASP A 21 9.77 3.65 21.52
CA ASP A 21 11.14 3.49 22.01
C ASP A 21 12.04 2.85 20.94
N LEU A 22 12.80 3.70 20.25
CA LEU A 22 13.68 3.30 19.15
C LEU A 22 14.83 2.41 19.64
N ASP A 23 15.42 2.71 20.80
CA ASP A 23 16.56 1.98 21.33
C ASP A 23 16.13 0.58 21.79
N ALA A 24 15.02 0.48 22.52
CA ALA A 24 14.47 -0.81 22.93
C ALA A 24 14.06 -1.68 21.73
N ALA A 25 13.48 -1.07 20.69
CA ALA A 25 13.06 -1.79 19.49
C ALA A 25 14.25 -2.33 18.69
N THR A 26 15.28 -1.50 18.46
CA THR A 26 16.50 -1.92 17.75
C THR A 26 17.30 -2.95 18.54
N ALA A 27 17.34 -2.83 19.87
CA ALA A 27 17.92 -3.84 20.75
C ALA A 27 17.16 -5.18 20.68
N ALA A 28 15.82 -5.15 20.72
CA ALA A 28 14.99 -6.35 20.60
C ALA A 28 15.23 -7.09 19.26
N VAL A 29 15.26 -6.35 18.14
CA VAL A 29 15.56 -6.94 16.82
C VAL A 29 16.99 -7.47 16.76
N THR A 30 17.97 -6.75 17.30
CA THR A 30 19.37 -7.22 17.36
C THR A 30 19.48 -8.52 18.15
N ALA A 31 18.82 -8.60 19.31
CA ALA A 31 18.82 -9.80 20.15
C ALA A 31 18.23 -11.02 19.44
N LEU A 32 17.13 -10.85 18.70
CA LEU A 32 16.54 -11.92 17.87
C LEU A 32 17.53 -12.43 16.81
N LEU A 33 18.22 -11.51 16.11
CA LEU A 33 19.21 -11.86 15.09
C LEU A 33 20.49 -12.49 15.66
N ASP A 34 20.91 -12.08 16.86
CA ASP A 34 22.06 -12.65 17.57
C ASP A 34 21.76 -14.04 18.14
N ALA A 35 20.50 -14.28 18.53
CA ALA A 35 20.00 -15.60 18.90
C ALA A 35 19.85 -16.57 17.71
N GLY A 36 20.12 -16.11 16.49
CA GLY A 36 20.07 -16.94 15.27
C GLY A 36 18.70 -17.03 14.60
N THR A 37 17.74 -16.17 14.97
CA THR A 37 16.45 -16.07 14.28
C THR A 37 16.68 -15.69 12.81
N ASP A 38 15.97 -16.36 11.90
CA ASP A 38 16.00 -16.05 10.47
C ASP A 38 15.61 -14.56 10.23
N PRO A 39 16.47 -13.76 9.56
CA PRO A 39 16.14 -12.38 9.23
C PRO A 39 14.81 -12.21 8.49
N LEU A 40 14.43 -13.16 7.62
CA LEU A 40 13.14 -13.09 6.93
C LEU A 40 11.98 -13.23 7.92
N ALA A 41 12.07 -14.16 8.89
CA ALA A 41 11.07 -14.29 9.96
C ALA A 41 10.96 -13.01 10.81
N VAL A 42 12.08 -12.37 11.15
CA VAL A 42 12.06 -11.09 11.88
C VAL A 42 11.29 -10.00 11.11
N LEU A 43 11.49 -9.90 9.78
CA LEU A 43 10.80 -8.92 8.95
C LEU A 43 9.28 -9.17 8.90
N VAL A 44 8.87 -10.41 8.65
CA VAL A 44 7.48 -10.74 8.26
C VAL A 44 6.62 -11.27 9.39
N ASP A 45 7.21 -11.79 10.47
CA ASP A 45 6.50 -12.34 11.62
C ASP A 45 6.59 -11.42 12.86
N VAL A 46 7.53 -10.45 12.88
CA VAL A 46 7.71 -9.50 14.00
C VAL A 46 7.42 -8.07 13.57
N ILE A 47 8.24 -7.50 12.66
CA ILE A 47 8.14 -6.08 12.29
C ILE A 47 6.84 -5.79 11.53
N GLY A 48 6.59 -6.53 10.44
CA GLY A 48 5.40 -6.36 9.60
C GLY A 48 4.07 -6.48 10.37
N PRO A 49 3.84 -7.54 11.17
CA PRO A 49 2.61 -7.71 11.93
C PRO A 49 2.42 -6.65 13.01
N ALA A 50 3.49 -6.22 13.69
CA ALA A 50 3.38 -5.16 14.69
C ALA A 50 3.01 -3.81 14.04
N GLN A 51 3.57 -3.50 12.87
CA GLN A 51 3.18 -2.34 12.08
C GLN A 51 1.72 -2.42 11.63
N ARG A 52 1.24 -3.59 11.16
CA ARG A 52 -0.19 -3.77 10.79
C ARG A 52 -1.10 -3.47 11.97
N ARG A 53 -0.79 -4.01 13.16
CA ARG A 53 -1.55 -3.71 14.39
C ARG A 53 -1.54 -2.22 14.76
N ALA A 54 -0.42 -1.51 14.56
CA ALA A 54 -0.37 -0.06 14.75
C ALA A 54 -1.32 0.67 13.80
N GLY A 55 -1.33 0.27 12.52
CA GLY A 55 -2.28 0.75 11.52
C GLY A 55 -3.73 0.49 11.91
N ASP A 56 -4.07 -0.71 12.38
CA ASP A 56 -5.44 -1.08 12.80
C ASP A 56 -5.92 -0.27 14.01
N ARG A 57 -5.02 0.05 14.95
CA ARG A 57 -5.33 0.93 16.09
C ARG A 57 -5.59 2.37 15.62
N TRP A 58 -4.79 2.86 14.69
CA TRP A 58 -4.99 4.18 14.09
C TRP A 58 -6.31 4.25 13.33
N GLN A 59 -6.60 3.26 12.48
CA GLN A 59 -7.85 3.21 11.70
C GLN A 59 -9.09 3.18 12.61
N ARG A 60 -9.03 2.47 13.74
CA ARG A 60 -10.11 2.43 14.74
C ARG A 60 -10.19 3.68 15.62
N GLY A 61 -9.32 4.66 15.42
CA GLY A 61 -9.25 5.89 16.21
C GLY A 61 -8.72 5.69 17.63
N GLU A 62 -8.13 4.53 17.94
CA GLU A 62 -7.49 4.25 19.22
C GLU A 62 -6.13 4.97 19.31
N TRP A 63 -5.46 5.15 18.16
CA TRP A 63 -4.22 5.90 18.02
C TRP A 63 -4.42 7.15 17.16
N SER A 64 -3.77 8.23 17.55
CA SER A 64 -3.61 9.43 16.74
C SER A 64 -2.65 9.19 15.57
N VAL A 65 -2.73 10.04 14.56
CA VAL A 65 -1.77 10.09 13.44
C VAL A 65 -0.33 10.21 13.95
N ALA A 66 -0.09 11.02 14.99
CA ALA A 66 1.25 11.18 15.58
C ALA A 66 1.78 9.88 16.22
N GLN A 67 0.91 9.09 16.86
CA GLN A 67 1.29 7.80 17.43
C GLN A 67 1.61 6.77 16.35
N GLU A 68 0.83 6.73 15.27
CA GLU A 68 1.12 5.89 14.10
C GLU A 68 2.47 6.25 13.48
N HIS A 69 2.73 7.54 13.24
CA HIS A 69 4.02 7.98 12.68
C HIS A 69 5.19 7.63 13.58
N ALA A 70 5.05 7.78 14.89
CA ALA A 70 6.09 7.43 15.86
C ALA A 70 6.39 5.92 15.83
N ALA A 71 5.36 5.08 15.78
CA ALA A 71 5.51 3.64 15.60
C ALA A 71 6.17 3.29 14.26
N THR A 72 5.75 3.92 13.16
CA THR A 72 6.35 3.73 11.84
C THR A 72 7.84 4.08 11.83
N ALA A 73 8.24 5.16 12.50
CA ALA A 73 9.64 5.54 12.64
C ALA A 73 10.47 4.46 13.37
N VAL A 74 9.91 3.87 14.44
CA VAL A 74 10.51 2.76 15.17
C VAL A 74 10.62 1.50 14.28
N ALA A 75 9.57 1.15 13.54
CA ALA A 75 9.58 0.01 12.63
C ALA A 75 10.61 0.16 11.49
N VAL A 76 10.78 1.38 10.96
CA VAL A 76 11.82 1.70 9.98
C VAL A 76 13.22 1.53 10.58
N ALA A 77 13.47 2.06 11.77
CA ALA A 77 14.76 1.91 12.46
C ALA A 77 15.11 0.44 12.75
N ALA A 78 14.11 -0.35 13.16
CA ALA A 78 14.26 -1.78 13.36
C ALA A 78 14.50 -2.55 12.06
N THR A 79 13.84 -2.19 10.97
CA THR A 79 14.08 -2.77 9.64
C THR A 79 15.51 -2.53 9.18
N GLU A 80 16.05 -1.34 9.45
CA GLU A 80 17.42 -0.97 9.10
C GLU A 80 18.48 -1.82 9.86
N VAL A 81 18.17 -2.30 11.07
CA VAL A 81 19.01 -3.29 11.77
C VAL A 81 19.09 -4.59 10.96
N VAL A 82 17.94 -5.07 10.47
CA VAL A 82 17.88 -6.27 9.62
C VAL A 82 18.60 -6.02 8.29
N ALA A 83 18.40 -4.87 7.66
CA ALA A 83 19.04 -4.47 6.40
C ALA A 83 20.57 -4.59 6.50
N ARG A 84 21.17 -4.05 7.58
CA ARG A 84 22.62 -4.17 7.83
C ARG A 84 23.09 -5.61 8.03
N ARG A 85 22.27 -6.48 8.63
CA ARG A 85 22.60 -7.91 8.78
C ARG A 85 22.60 -8.61 7.42
N VAL A 86 21.55 -8.42 6.62
CA VAL A 86 21.38 -9.09 5.32
C VAL A 86 22.26 -8.50 4.22
N ALA A 87 22.80 -7.29 4.40
CA ALA A 87 23.82 -6.72 3.53
C ALA A 87 25.07 -7.62 3.43
N ARG A 88 25.37 -8.40 4.47
CA ARG A 88 26.49 -9.36 4.51
C ARG A 88 26.21 -10.66 3.76
N THR A 89 24.96 -10.92 3.38
CA THR A 89 24.61 -12.09 2.57
C THR A 89 25.23 -11.94 1.19
N PRO A 90 26.04 -12.90 0.71
CA PRO A 90 26.59 -12.84 -0.65
C PRO A 90 25.48 -12.69 -1.68
N ALA A 91 25.65 -11.76 -2.61
CA ALA A 91 24.78 -11.67 -3.79
C ALA A 91 25.14 -12.82 -4.73
N THR A 92 24.24 -13.80 -4.86
CA THR A 92 24.43 -15.02 -5.67
C THR A 92 23.41 -15.12 -6.80
N ARG A 93 22.44 -14.20 -6.86
CA ARG A 93 21.44 -14.07 -7.91
C ARG A 93 21.67 -12.78 -8.72
N GLY A 94 20.64 -12.32 -9.41
CA GLY A 94 20.66 -11.08 -10.18
C GLY A 94 20.41 -9.82 -9.34
N ARG A 95 20.03 -8.75 -10.02
CA ARG A 95 19.73 -7.43 -9.47
C ARG A 95 18.24 -7.12 -9.51
N VAL A 96 17.72 -6.55 -8.43
CA VAL A 96 16.33 -6.09 -8.34
C VAL A 96 16.31 -4.63 -7.93
N VAL A 97 15.52 -3.83 -8.64
CA VAL A 97 15.18 -2.47 -8.22
C VAL A 97 13.86 -2.50 -7.47
N VAL A 98 13.86 -1.97 -6.24
CA VAL A 98 12.67 -1.89 -5.39
C VAL A 98 12.27 -0.42 -5.22
N ALA A 99 11.01 -0.10 -5.48
CA ALA A 99 10.52 1.27 -5.40
C ALA A 99 9.09 1.38 -4.90
N CYS A 100 8.75 2.54 -4.36
CA CYS A 100 7.37 2.99 -4.25
C CYS A 100 7.06 3.87 -5.46
N ALA A 101 5.88 3.70 -6.03
CA ALA A 101 5.41 4.51 -7.16
C ALA A 101 5.40 6.01 -6.79
N GLU A 102 5.30 6.87 -7.81
CA GLU A 102 5.14 8.30 -7.58
C GLU A 102 3.91 8.57 -6.72
N ARG A 103 4.02 9.50 -5.77
CA ARG A 103 2.98 9.75 -4.77
C ARG A 103 2.60 8.51 -3.94
N GLU A 104 3.57 7.66 -3.62
CA GLU A 104 3.45 6.61 -2.62
C GLU A 104 4.56 6.75 -1.59
N TRP A 105 4.19 7.07 -0.35
CA TRP A 105 5.12 7.38 0.75
C TRP A 105 5.30 6.23 1.74
N HIS A 106 4.53 5.16 1.61
CA HIS A 106 4.59 4.00 2.51
C HIS A 106 5.78 3.08 2.17
N ALA A 107 7.00 3.59 2.38
CA ALA A 107 8.25 2.91 2.02
C ALA A 107 8.61 1.71 2.90
N LEU A 108 7.98 1.54 4.07
CA LEU A 108 8.30 0.44 4.97
C LEU A 108 8.06 -0.93 4.30
N ALA A 109 6.92 -1.13 3.64
CA ALA A 109 6.62 -2.39 2.95
C ALA A 109 7.64 -2.69 1.85
N ALA A 110 8.00 -1.69 1.04
CA ALA A 110 9.06 -1.82 0.04
C ALA A 110 10.41 -2.17 0.67
N SER A 111 10.72 -1.62 1.85
CA SER A 111 11.95 -1.93 2.59
C SER A 111 11.99 -3.37 3.11
N LEU A 112 10.86 -3.87 3.64
CA LEU A 112 10.74 -5.27 4.06
C LEU A 112 10.96 -6.22 2.88
N VAL A 113 10.35 -5.92 1.72
CA VAL A 113 10.55 -6.71 0.48
C VAL A 113 12.01 -6.64 0.01
N GLY A 114 12.63 -5.46 0.02
CA GLY A 114 14.05 -5.32 -0.34
C GLY A 114 14.96 -6.15 0.56
N CYS A 115 14.73 -6.13 1.87
CA CYS A 115 15.48 -6.97 2.81
C CYS A 115 15.22 -8.46 2.58
N ALA A 116 13.97 -8.86 2.32
CA ALA A 116 13.61 -10.25 2.01
C ALA A 116 14.30 -10.75 0.72
N LEU A 117 14.40 -9.92 -0.32
CA LEU A 117 15.15 -10.29 -1.53
C LEU A 117 16.66 -10.41 -1.24
N ARG A 118 17.22 -9.55 -0.37
CA ARG A 118 18.62 -9.66 0.09
C ARG A 118 18.88 -10.96 0.87
N THR A 119 17.95 -11.44 1.72
CA THR A 119 18.12 -12.74 2.40
C THR A 119 18.19 -13.88 1.38
N ALA A 120 17.46 -13.74 0.28
CA ALA A 120 17.52 -14.65 -0.87
C ALA A 120 18.68 -14.34 -1.84
N GLY A 121 19.70 -13.57 -1.48
CA GLY A 121 20.90 -13.41 -2.30
C GLY A 121 20.73 -12.61 -3.59
N TRP A 122 19.62 -11.88 -3.78
CA TRP A 122 19.51 -10.85 -4.82
C TRP A 122 20.31 -9.62 -4.47
N GLU A 123 20.97 -8.97 -5.41
CA GLU A 123 21.47 -7.60 -5.23
C GLU A 123 20.28 -6.64 -5.34
N VAL A 124 20.10 -5.73 -4.37
CA VAL A 124 18.89 -4.89 -4.30
C VAL A 124 19.27 -3.42 -4.25
N THR A 125 18.70 -2.63 -5.16
CA THR A 125 18.68 -1.17 -5.03
C THR A 125 17.29 -0.70 -4.63
N GLN A 126 17.20 0.03 -3.51
CA GLN A 126 15.98 0.73 -3.12
C GLN A 126 16.02 2.18 -3.62
N LEU A 127 15.00 2.60 -4.38
CA LEU A 127 14.84 3.99 -4.84
C LEU A 127 14.05 4.86 -3.84
N GLY A 128 13.35 4.22 -2.89
CA GLY A 128 12.62 4.88 -1.82
C GLY A 128 11.20 5.31 -2.18
N ALA A 129 10.62 6.14 -1.30
CA ALA A 129 9.28 6.71 -1.41
C ALA A 129 9.15 7.67 -2.60
N SER A 130 7.96 7.69 -3.22
CA SER A 130 7.56 8.67 -4.24
C SER A 130 8.60 8.85 -5.36
N THR A 131 9.11 7.73 -5.89
CA THR A 131 10.03 7.76 -7.03
C THR A 131 9.25 8.20 -8.28
N SER A 132 9.81 9.07 -9.12
CA SER A 132 9.15 9.46 -10.37
C SER A 132 9.42 8.43 -11.47
N PRO A 133 8.50 8.22 -12.44
CA PRO A 133 8.73 7.28 -13.54
C PRO A 133 9.99 7.61 -14.35
N LEU A 134 10.29 8.90 -14.53
CA LEU A 134 11.52 9.35 -15.22
C LEU A 134 12.79 8.86 -14.50
N ARG A 135 12.83 8.98 -13.16
CA ARG A 135 13.98 8.53 -12.36
C ARG A 135 14.10 7.02 -12.36
N LEU A 136 12.97 6.31 -12.33
CA LEU A 136 12.96 4.86 -12.52
C LEU A 136 13.60 4.52 -13.87
N SER A 137 13.09 5.07 -14.99
CA SER A 137 13.60 4.75 -16.33
C SER A 137 15.11 5.00 -16.49
N GLN A 138 15.61 6.12 -15.96
CA GLN A 138 17.05 6.41 -15.93
C GLN A 138 17.82 5.30 -15.19
N TYR A 139 17.34 4.94 -13.99
CA TYR A 139 17.99 3.92 -13.18
C TYR A 139 17.94 2.53 -13.81
N LEU A 140 16.83 2.18 -14.48
CA LEU A 140 16.71 0.92 -15.21
C LEU A 140 17.71 0.83 -16.38
N HIS A 141 17.90 1.94 -17.10
CA HIS A 141 18.87 2.01 -18.19
C HIS A 141 20.31 1.88 -17.68
N ASP A 142 20.64 2.56 -16.59
CA ASP A 142 22.00 2.59 -16.04
C ASP A 142 22.39 1.26 -15.36
N LEU A 143 21.46 0.65 -14.61
CA LEU A 143 21.76 -0.55 -13.82
C LEU A 143 21.54 -1.86 -14.59
N GLY A 144 20.57 -1.88 -15.51
CA GLY A 144 20.11 -3.10 -16.20
C GLY A 144 19.68 -4.22 -15.23
N PRO A 145 18.73 -3.97 -14.31
CA PRO A 145 18.31 -4.98 -13.34
C PRO A 145 17.52 -6.12 -14.01
N ASP A 146 17.57 -7.30 -13.39
CA ASP A 146 16.81 -8.48 -13.83
C ASP A 146 15.31 -8.36 -13.53
N ALA A 147 14.93 -7.54 -12.53
CA ALA A 147 13.54 -7.29 -12.20
C ALA A 147 13.33 -5.95 -11.52
N THR A 148 12.07 -5.49 -11.54
CA THR A 148 11.58 -4.40 -10.70
C THR A 148 10.50 -4.90 -9.74
N ALA A 149 10.53 -4.44 -8.49
CA ALA A 149 9.50 -4.69 -7.51
C ALA A 149 8.88 -3.37 -7.05
N VAL A 150 7.57 -3.22 -7.23
CA VAL A 150 6.85 -1.98 -6.93
C VAL A 150 5.81 -2.21 -5.84
N SER A 151 5.93 -1.47 -4.74
CA SER A 151 4.95 -1.48 -3.65
C SER A 151 3.93 -0.36 -3.83
N ALA A 152 2.64 -0.69 -3.68
CA ALA A 152 1.55 0.27 -3.61
C ALA A 152 0.60 -0.07 -2.45
N SER A 153 0.42 0.88 -1.53
CA SER A 153 -0.36 0.69 -0.31
C SER A 153 -1.76 1.29 -0.42
N VAL A 154 -1.91 2.35 -1.21
CA VAL A 154 -3.20 3.04 -1.39
C VAL A 154 -3.68 2.97 -2.84
N LEU A 155 -5.01 2.93 -3.05
CA LEU A 155 -5.61 2.85 -4.39
C LEU A 155 -5.22 4.01 -5.30
N GLY A 156 -5.03 5.21 -4.73
CA GLY A 156 -4.57 6.38 -5.47
C GLY A 156 -3.17 6.26 -6.09
N ALA A 157 -2.38 5.27 -5.68
CA ALA A 157 -1.06 5.00 -6.26
C ALA A 157 -1.13 4.19 -7.55
N LEU A 158 -2.22 3.45 -7.81
CA LEU A 158 -2.33 2.54 -8.96
C LEU A 158 -2.10 3.22 -10.34
N PRO A 159 -2.59 4.44 -10.62
CA PRO A 159 -2.26 5.16 -11.86
C PRO A 159 -0.75 5.38 -12.04
N ASN A 160 -0.02 5.72 -10.96
CA ASN A 160 1.43 5.90 -11.02
C ASN A 160 2.16 4.56 -11.07
N THR A 161 1.64 3.52 -10.43
CA THR A 161 2.18 2.16 -10.57
C THR A 161 2.06 1.65 -12.00
N ARG A 162 0.98 1.98 -12.72
CA ARG A 162 0.88 1.67 -14.16
C ARG A 162 2.02 2.28 -14.97
N ARG A 163 2.39 3.54 -14.70
CA ARG A 163 3.53 4.19 -15.37
C ARG A 163 4.86 3.52 -15.05
N PHE A 164 5.02 2.97 -13.84
CA PHE A 164 6.18 2.17 -13.46
C PHE A 164 6.23 0.85 -14.23
N ILE A 165 5.10 0.16 -14.34
CA ILE A 165 4.97 -1.08 -15.12
C ILE A 165 5.35 -0.82 -16.58
N GLU A 166 4.84 0.26 -17.17
CA GLU A 166 5.15 0.65 -18.55
C GLU A 166 6.64 0.99 -18.72
N ALA A 167 7.23 1.76 -17.80
CA ALA A 167 8.66 2.08 -17.84
C ALA A 167 9.54 0.82 -17.78
N SER A 168 9.24 -0.11 -16.87
CA SER A 168 9.99 -1.37 -16.73
C SER A 168 9.85 -2.27 -17.96
N THR A 169 8.61 -2.54 -18.36
CA THR A 169 8.31 -3.48 -19.46
C THR A 169 8.75 -2.94 -20.83
N THR A 170 8.74 -1.61 -21.03
CA THR A 170 9.32 -0.99 -22.24
C THR A 170 10.84 -1.19 -22.32
N ALA A 171 11.53 -1.24 -21.17
CA ALA A 171 12.94 -1.60 -21.10
C ALA A 171 13.18 -3.13 -21.19
N GLY A 172 12.12 -3.93 -21.36
CA GLY A 172 12.19 -5.39 -21.38
C GLY A 172 12.32 -6.03 -19.99
N ILE A 173 12.22 -5.25 -18.91
CA ILE A 173 12.47 -5.72 -17.54
C ILE A 173 11.16 -6.17 -16.90
N PRO A 174 11.08 -7.40 -16.36
CA PRO A 174 9.87 -7.88 -15.68
C PRO A 174 9.59 -7.06 -14.41
N VAL A 175 8.31 -6.91 -14.10
CA VAL A 175 7.83 -6.15 -12.94
C VAL A 175 6.92 -7.00 -12.07
N VAL A 176 7.30 -7.18 -10.81
CA VAL A 176 6.42 -7.69 -9.76
C VAL A 176 5.82 -6.51 -9.00
N VAL A 177 4.53 -6.58 -8.70
CA VAL A 177 3.84 -5.58 -7.89
C VAL A 177 3.19 -6.22 -6.67
N GLY A 178 3.05 -5.44 -5.60
CA GLY A 178 2.42 -5.91 -4.37
C GLY A 178 1.96 -4.78 -3.47
N GLY A 179 1.34 -5.17 -2.36
CA GLY A 179 0.79 -4.26 -1.36
C GLY A 179 -0.74 -4.17 -1.39
N PRO A 180 -1.36 -3.62 -0.32
CA PRO A 180 -2.81 -3.63 -0.12
C PRO A 180 -3.63 -3.03 -1.27
N ALA A 181 -3.06 -2.10 -2.05
CA ALA A 181 -3.76 -1.50 -3.19
C ALA A 181 -4.17 -2.53 -4.25
N PHE A 182 -3.48 -3.67 -4.36
CA PHE A 182 -3.79 -4.73 -5.32
C PHE A 182 -4.89 -5.70 -4.87
N GLY A 183 -5.21 -5.70 -3.57
CA GLY A 183 -6.28 -6.55 -3.02
C GLY A 183 -5.81 -7.99 -2.78
N PRO A 184 -6.76 -8.94 -2.66
CA PRO A 184 -6.47 -10.30 -2.21
C PRO A 184 -5.91 -11.22 -3.30
N ASP A 185 -5.86 -10.77 -4.55
CA ASP A 185 -5.44 -11.56 -5.70
C ASP A 185 -4.73 -10.71 -6.77
N ALA A 186 -4.27 -11.38 -7.84
CA ALA A 186 -3.52 -10.77 -8.92
C ALA A 186 -4.37 -9.92 -9.89
N THR A 187 -5.70 -9.85 -9.74
CA THR A 187 -6.60 -9.25 -10.74
C THR A 187 -6.20 -7.83 -11.10
N ARG A 188 -6.00 -6.95 -10.11
CA ARG A 188 -5.62 -5.55 -10.37
C ARG A 188 -4.21 -5.43 -10.93
N ALA A 189 -3.28 -6.26 -10.46
CA ALA A 189 -1.90 -6.24 -10.93
C ALA A 189 -1.79 -6.60 -12.42
N LEU A 190 -2.44 -7.69 -12.81
CA LEU A 190 -2.46 -8.16 -14.20
C LEU A 190 -3.23 -7.19 -15.11
N ALA A 191 -4.33 -6.61 -14.63
CA ALA A 191 -5.07 -5.60 -15.38
C ALA A 191 -4.20 -4.35 -15.68
N LEU A 192 -3.32 -3.94 -14.76
CA LEU A 192 -2.35 -2.87 -15.01
C LEU A 192 -1.18 -3.30 -15.88
N GLY A 193 -1.07 -4.58 -16.24
CA GLY A 193 0.00 -5.12 -17.10
C GLY A 193 1.27 -5.52 -16.35
N ALA A 194 1.21 -5.72 -15.02
CA ALA A 194 2.34 -6.23 -14.28
C ALA A 194 2.72 -7.64 -14.76
N THR A 195 4.01 -7.99 -14.70
CA THR A 195 4.47 -9.34 -15.04
C THR A 195 4.01 -10.36 -14.01
N ALA A 196 4.01 -9.98 -12.73
CA ALA A 196 3.53 -10.82 -11.64
C ALA A 196 3.00 -9.99 -10.47
N TRP A 197 2.30 -10.67 -9.56
CA TRP A 197 1.83 -10.13 -8.29
C TRP A 197 2.36 -10.97 -7.13
N ALA A 198 2.70 -10.31 -6.03
CA ALA A 198 3.04 -10.96 -4.77
C ALA A 198 2.18 -10.40 -3.62
N PRO A 199 1.50 -11.26 -2.84
CA PRO A 199 0.71 -10.84 -1.67
C PRO A 199 1.57 -10.36 -0.50
N ASP A 200 2.79 -10.89 -0.37
CA ASP A 200 3.66 -10.65 0.77
C ASP A 200 5.14 -10.81 0.39
N ALA A 201 6.03 -10.49 1.33
CA ALA A 201 7.48 -10.52 1.12
C ALA A 201 8.07 -11.94 0.99
N ARG A 202 7.42 -12.98 1.55
CA ARG A 202 7.89 -14.37 1.37
C ARG A 202 7.60 -14.81 -0.06
N THR A 203 6.37 -14.63 -0.50
CA THR A 203 5.92 -14.96 -1.85
C THR A 203 6.68 -14.14 -2.91
N ALA A 204 7.04 -12.88 -2.60
CA ALA A 204 7.84 -12.05 -3.49
C ALA A 204 9.21 -12.68 -3.84
N ILE A 205 9.85 -13.40 -2.91
CA ILE A 205 11.12 -14.10 -3.19
C ILE A 205 10.95 -15.13 -4.30
N ASP A 206 9.93 -15.98 -4.17
CA ASP A 206 9.66 -17.07 -5.11
C ASP A 206 9.18 -16.53 -6.45
N VAL A 207 8.31 -15.52 -6.44
CA VAL A 207 7.81 -14.87 -7.65
C VAL A 207 8.96 -14.24 -8.43
N VAL A 208 9.83 -13.46 -7.79
CA VAL A 208 10.96 -12.81 -8.46
C VAL A 208 11.94 -13.84 -9.03
N ALA A 209 12.17 -14.95 -8.32
CA ALA A 209 13.00 -16.05 -8.82
C ALA A 209 12.43 -16.77 -10.05
N GLY A 210 11.10 -16.73 -10.23
CA GLY A 210 10.40 -17.34 -11.36
C GLY A 210 10.11 -16.40 -12.53
N LEU A 211 10.52 -15.11 -12.47
CA LEU A 211 10.24 -14.15 -13.53
C LEU A 211 10.99 -14.51 -14.82
N PRO A 212 10.39 -14.25 -16.00
CA PRO A 212 11.10 -14.35 -17.27
C PRO A 212 12.21 -13.30 -17.35
N LEU A 213 13.32 -13.63 -18.02
CA LEU A 213 14.46 -12.71 -18.17
C LEU A 213 14.13 -11.43 -18.93
N VAL A 214 13.23 -11.52 -19.92
CA VAL A 214 12.79 -10.40 -20.73
C VAL A 214 11.29 -10.50 -20.96
N VAL A 215 10.59 -9.38 -20.90
CA VAL A 215 9.15 -9.27 -21.16
C VAL A 215 8.87 -8.29 -22.31
N PRO A 216 7.75 -8.47 -23.05
CA PRO A 216 7.28 -7.42 -23.94
C PRO A 216 6.76 -6.21 -23.13
N ALA A 217 6.64 -5.06 -23.80
CA ALA A 217 5.98 -3.89 -23.23
C ALA A 217 4.53 -4.22 -22.82
N ALA A 218 4.09 -3.67 -21.70
CA ALA A 218 2.72 -3.85 -21.22
C ALA A 218 1.70 -3.39 -22.28
N PRO A 219 0.61 -4.15 -22.51
CA PRO A 219 -0.41 -3.75 -23.46
C PRO A 219 -1.09 -2.45 -23.04
N PRO A 220 -1.53 -1.60 -23.98
CA PRO A 220 -2.23 -0.36 -23.65
C PRO A 220 -3.55 -0.66 -22.92
N LEU A 221 -3.91 0.19 -21.95
CA LEU A 221 -5.22 0.14 -21.30
C LEU A 221 -6.31 0.71 -22.23
N PRO A 222 -7.60 0.43 -21.97
CA PRO A 222 -8.71 1.04 -22.69
C PRO A 222 -8.64 2.58 -22.67
N ALA A 223 -8.63 3.18 -23.86
CA ALA A 223 -8.32 4.61 -24.02
C ALA A 223 -9.36 5.53 -23.36
N ASP A 224 -10.63 5.13 -23.37
CA ASP A 224 -11.74 5.80 -22.71
C ASP A 224 -11.58 5.79 -21.18
N ALA A 225 -11.29 4.64 -20.59
CA ALA A 225 -11.06 4.51 -19.15
C ALA A 225 -9.84 5.32 -18.68
N VAL A 226 -8.75 5.30 -19.46
CA VAL A 226 -7.55 6.11 -19.18
C VAL A 226 -7.84 7.61 -19.28
N ALA A 227 -8.55 8.04 -20.32
CA ALA A 227 -8.89 9.45 -20.52
C ALA A 227 -9.78 9.97 -19.37
N GLU A 228 -10.78 9.18 -18.97
CA GLU A 228 -11.66 9.56 -17.87
C GLU A 228 -10.93 9.56 -16.52
N GLN A 229 -10.10 8.54 -16.23
CA GLN A 229 -9.27 8.53 -15.03
C GLN A 229 -8.33 9.75 -14.97
N ALA A 230 -7.70 10.11 -16.09
CA ALA A 230 -6.84 11.30 -16.16
C ALA A 230 -7.63 12.60 -15.88
N ALA A 231 -8.87 12.70 -16.37
CA ALA A 231 -9.74 13.83 -16.08
C ALA A 231 -10.12 13.91 -14.58
N LEU A 232 -10.38 12.77 -13.94
CA LEU A 232 -10.61 12.68 -12.49
C LEU A 232 -9.38 13.10 -11.70
N GLU A 233 -8.18 12.70 -12.13
CA GLU A 233 -6.93 13.09 -11.46
C GLU A 233 -6.67 14.59 -11.55
N LEU A 234 -6.86 15.18 -12.75
CA LEU A 234 -6.71 16.64 -12.96
C LEU A 234 -7.70 17.45 -12.12
N SER A 235 -8.91 16.92 -11.90
CA SER A 235 -9.97 17.58 -11.15
C SER A 235 -10.03 17.14 -9.68
N HIS A 236 -9.10 16.30 -9.21
CA HIS A 236 -9.23 15.57 -7.94
C HIS A 236 -9.46 16.49 -6.74
N GLN A 237 -8.66 17.54 -6.58
CA GLN A 237 -8.82 18.47 -5.44
C GLN A 237 -10.18 19.17 -5.45
N ARG A 238 -10.66 19.59 -6.62
CA ARG A 238 -11.99 20.21 -6.77
C ARG A 238 -13.09 19.20 -6.42
N LEU A 239 -13.01 17.98 -6.96
CA LEU A 239 -13.97 16.91 -6.69
C LEU A 239 -14.02 16.55 -5.21
N VAL A 240 -12.87 16.49 -4.52
CA VAL A 240 -12.80 16.23 -3.08
C VAL A 240 -13.52 17.33 -2.29
N VAL A 241 -13.25 18.60 -2.59
CA VAL A 241 -13.88 19.74 -1.91
C VAL A 241 -15.39 19.75 -2.15
N ASP A 242 -15.82 19.60 -3.41
CA ASP A 242 -17.23 19.62 -3.79
C ASP A 242 -17.99 18.45 -3.16
N LEU A 243 -17.41 17.24 -3.19
CA LEU A 243 -18.05 16.05 -2.62
C LEU A 243 -18.10 16.14 -1.09
N ALA A 244 -17.04 16.60 -0.43
CA ALA A 244 -17.03 16.81 1.02
C ALA A 244 -18.12 17.81 1.46
N ALA A 245 -18.25 18.94 0.75
CA ALA A 245 -19.24 19.97 1.06
C ALA A 245 -20.69 19.48 0.87
N ARG A 246 -20.93 18.62 -0.13
CA ARG A 246 -22.23 18.00 -0.39
C ARG A 246 -22.59 16.91 0.62
N TRP A 247 -21.64 16.02 0.87
CA TRP A 247 -21.85 14.86 1.74
C TRP A 247 -22.00 15.24 3.21
N MET A 248 -21.20 16.20 3.68
CA MET A 248 -21.23 16.69 5.06
C MET A 248 -21.20 18.22 5.15
N PRO A 249 -22.35 18.88 4.93
CA PRO A 249 -22.46 20.33 5.07
C PRO A 249 -22.08 20.79 6.49
N GLY A 250 -21.17 21.76 6.60
CA GLY A 250 -20.73 22.30 7.89
C GLY A 250 -19.55 21.59 8.55
N ALA A 251 -19.12 20.44 8.02
CA ALA A 251 -17.78 19.89 8.29
C ALA A 251 -16.76 20.71 7.49
N ALA A 252 -16.52 21.96 7.88
CA ALA A 252 -15.66 22.86 7.13
C ALA A 252 -14.27 22.25 6.92
N VAL A 253 -13.86 22.12 5.65
CA VAL A 253 -12.49 21.79 5.20
C VAL A 253 -11.50 22.93 5.54
N THR A 254 -12.03 24.09 5.96
CA THR A 254 -11.26 25.26 6.39
C THR A 254 -11.30 25.41 7.92
N GLY A 255 -10.23 24.98 8.58
CA GLY A 255 -10.02 25.04 10.03
C GLY A 255 -9.33 23.78 10.54
N THR A 256 -8.79 23.80 11.76
CA THR A 256 -8.29 22.57 12.41
C THR A 256 -9.48 21.82 13.00
N PRO A 257 -9.94 20.70 12.42
CA PRO A 257 -11.06 19.96 12.98
C PRO A 257 -10.68 19.38 14.36
N PRO A 258 -11.65 19.17 15.26
CA PRO A 258 -11.39 18.42 16.49
C PRO A 258 -10.85 17.03 16.12
N LEU A 259 -9.73 16.63 16.75
CA LEU A 259 -8.97 15.42 16.40
C LEU A 259 -9.79 14.13 16.35
N HIS A 260 -10.95 14.08 17.03
CA HIS A 260 -11.80 12.91 17.16
C HIS A 260 -13.18 13.06 16.49
N GLY A 261 -13.46 14.18 15.83
CA GLY A 261 -14.75 14.42 15.16
C GLY A 261 -14.82 13.85 13.75
N ILE A 262 -16.04 13.68 13.23
CA ILE A 262 -16.28 13.21 11.85
C ILE A 262 -15.63 14.16 10.83
N ALA A 263 -15.66 15.47 11.09
CA ALA A 263 -15.04 16.48 10.23
C ALA A 263 -13.54 16.24 9.96
N ALA A 264 -12.83 15.56 10.87
CA ALA A 264 -11.41 15.25 10.70
C ALA A 264 -11.15 14.14 9.66
N VAL A 265 -12.16 13.35 9.28
CA VAL A 265 -12.00 12.21 8.37
C VAL A 265 -12.75 12.37 7.05
N VAL A 266 -13.57 13.42 6.89
CA VAL A 266 -14.39 13.64 5.68
C VAL A 266 -13.54 13.69 4.42
N GLY A 267 -12.47 14.48 4.44
CA GLY A 267 -11.58 14.63 3.30
C GLY A 267 -10.96 13.31 2.87
N ASP A 268 -10.51 12.51 3.84
CA ASP A 268 -9.90 11.20 3.59
C ASP A 268 -10.91 10.22 3.01
N VAL A 269 -12.12 10.14 3.58
CA VAL A 269 -13.16 9.23 3.09
C VAL A 269 -13.54 9.55 1.64
N VAL A 270 -13.73 10.83 1.35
CA VAL A 270 -14.06 11.31 0.00
C VAL A 270 -12.92 11.04 -0.98
N ALA A 271 -11.67 11.30 -0.58
CA ALA A 271 -10.51 11.03 -1.42
C ALA A 271 -10.37 9.52 -1.72
N GLN A 272 -10.58 8.65 -0.72
CA GLN A 272 -10.55 7.20 -0.92
C GLN A 272 -11.69 6.70 -1.83
N ALA A 273 -12.88 7.30 -1.75
CA ALA A 273 -13.98 6.98 -2.65
C ALA A 273 -13.63 7.29 -4.12
N LEU A 274 -13.05 8.48 -4.39
CA LEU A 274 -12.58 8.86 -5.72
C LEU A 274 -11.42 7.97 -6.20
N HIS A 275 -10.50 7.60 -5.31
CA HIS A 275 -9.43 6.65 -5.64
C HIS A 275 -9.97 5.25 -5.96
N ALA A 276 -11.02 4.78 -5.30
CA ALA A 276 -11.67 3.50 -5.64
C ALA A 276 -12.29 3.52 -7.03
N VAL A 277 -12.93 4.63 -7.42
CA VAL A 277 -13.44 4.83 -8.79
C VAL A 277 -12.30 4.81 -9.80
N SER A 278 -11.23 5.59 -9.58
CA SER A 278 -10.05 5.61 -10.45
C SER A 278 -9.38 4.23 -10.57
N ALA A 279 -9.28 3.48 -9.48
CA ALA A 279 -8.74 2.13 -9.47
C ALA A 279 -9.61 1.18 -10.31
N ALA A 280 -10.94 1.24 -10.14
CA ALA A 280 -11.88 0.42 -10.90
C ALA A 280 -11.87 0.76 -12.40
N LEU A 281 -11.74 2.04 -12.77
CA LEU A 281 -11.58 2.45 -14.16
C LEU A 281 -10.35 1.81 -14.82
N LEU A 282 -9.18 1.89 -14.17
CA LEU A 282 -7.94 1.39 -14.76
C LEU A 282 -7.83 -0.12 -14.78
N THR A 283 -8.46 -0.79 -13.81
CA THR A 283 -8.27 -2.24 -13.59
C THR A 283 -9.47 -3.09 -14.02
N GLY A 284 -10.63 -2.47 -14.24
CA GLY A 284 -11.89 -3.19 -14.43
C GLY A 284 -12.38 -3.95 -13.18
N ASP A 285 -11.68 -3.83 -12.05
CA ASP A 285 -12.06 -4.48 -10.79
C ASP A 285 -12.97 -3.54 -9.98
N PRO A 286 -14.27 -3.86 -9.82
CA PRO A 286 -15.20 -3.00 -9.08
C PRO A 286 -15.14 -3.17 -7.56
N ARG A 287 -14.43 -4.18 -7.05
CA ARG A 287 -14.39 -4.51 -5.60
C ARG A 287 -13.91 -3.36 -4.68
N PRO A 288 -13.06 -2.41 -5.11
CA PRO A 288 -12.70 -1.25 -4.28
C PRO A 288 -13.90 -0.40 -3.83
N LEU A 289 -14.95 -0.26 -4.65
CA LEU A 289 -16.10 0.59 -4.31
C LEU A 289 -16.87 0.09 -3.07
N PRO A 290 -17.40 -1.16 -3.04
CA PRO A 290 -18.09 -1.65 -1.86
C PRO A 290 -17.14 -1.83 -0.65
N ALA A 291 -15.85 -2.06 -0.88
CA ALA A 291 -14.86 -2.14 0.19
C ALA A 291 -14.64 -0.78 0.89
N ILE A 292 -14.45 0.30 0.13
CA ILE A 292 -14.32 1.65 0.70
C ILE A 292 -15.61 2.09 1.39
N ARG A 293 -16.79 1.75 0.85
CA ARG A 293 -18.06 1.99 1.56
C ARG A 293 -18.09 1.24 2.90
N GLY A 294 -17.72 -0.04 2.93
CA GLY A 294 -17.67 -0.84 4.16
C GLY A 294 -16.73 -0.24 5.20
N TRP A 295 -15.52 0.12 4.79
CA TRP A 295 -14.55 0.82 5.64
C TRP A 295 -15.10 2.17 6.15
N ALA A 296 -15.74 2.97 5.30
CA ALA A 296 -16.33 4.24 5.71
C ALA A 296 -17.43 4.04 6.76
N ARG A 297 -18.26 2.98 6.64
CA ARG A 297 -19.27 2.62 7.66
C ARG A 297 -18.63 2.35 9.01
N GLU A 298 -17.58 1.52 9.05
CA GLU A 298 -16.88 1.18 10.29
C GLU A 298 -16.24 2.42 10.94
N LEU A 299 -15.62 3.27 10.12
CA LEU A 299 -15.03 4.52 10.58
C LEU A 299 -16.09 5.48 11.15
N LEU A 300 -17.24 5.62 10.48
CA LEU A 300 -18.37 6.42 10.97
C LEU A 300 -18.89 5.92 12.32
N VAL A 301 -19.08 4.61 12.47
CA VAL A 301 -19.50 3.99 13.74
C VAL A 301 -18.49 4.27 14.85
N ALA A 302 -17.20 4.11 14.57
CA ALA A 302 -16.13 4.40 15.53
C ALA A 302 -16.11 5.88 15.97
N ARG A 303 -16.65 6.79 15.16
CA ARG A 303 -16.78 8.23 15.47
C ARG A 303 -18.17 8.64 15.95
N GLY A 304 -19.05 7.67 16.28
CA GLY A 304 -20.40 7.93 16.78
C GLY A 304 -21.36 8.52 15.74
N ALA A 305 -21.06 8.34 14.45
CA ALA A 305 -21.88 8.81 13.33
C ALA A 305 -22.83 7.73 12.84
N ASP A 306 -23.87 8.14 12.09
CA ASP A 306 -24.77 7.21 11.41
C ASP A 306 -24.02 6.46 10.28
N PRO A 307 -23.93 5.12 10.32
CA PRO A 307 -23.29 4.34 9.25
C PRO A 307 -23.99 4.47 7.89
N GLU A 308 -25.27 4.88 7.83
CA GLU A 308 -25.98 5.09 6.57
C GLU A 308 -25.44 6.28 5.77
N LEU A 309 -24.66 7.17 6.39
CA LEU A 309 -23.94 8.23 5.67
C LEU A 309 -22.96 7.66 4.63
N ALA A 310 -22.38 6.47 4.84
CA ALA A 310 -21.54 5.84 3.82
C ALA A 310 -22.33 5.41 2.58
N THR A 311 -23.60 5.01 2.75
CA THR A 311 -24.51 4.74 1.63
C THR A 311 -24.84 6.05 0.90
N ALA A 312 -25.15 7.12 1.65
CA ALA A 312 -25.44 8.44 1.11
C ALA A 312 -24.27 9.05 0.32
N LEU A 313 -23.02 8.75 0.70
CA LEU A 313 -21.83 9.17 -0.05
C LEU A 313 -21.88 8.70 -1.52
N GLY A 314 -22.44 7.52 -1.80
CA GLY A 314 -22.57 7.02 -3.17
C GLY A 314 -23.50 7.87 -4.04
N VAL A 315 -24.56 8.43 -3.44
CA VAL A 315 -25.50 9.33 -4.13
C VAL A 315 -24.79 10.63 -4.51
N GLU A 316 -24.04 11.21 -3.58
CA GLU A 316 -23.29 12.44 -3.85
C GLU A 316 -22.13 12.20 -4.82
N LEU A 317 -21.47 11.03 -4.73
CA LEU A 317 -20.42 10.63 -5.66
C LEU A 317 -20.96 10.52 -7.09
N ALA A 318 -22.11 9.87 -7.29
CA ALA A 318 -22.79 9.82 -8.58
C ALA A 318 -23.17 11.22 -9.08
N ALA A 319 -23.65 12.10 -8.18
CA ALA A 319 -24.04 13.46 -8.54
C ALA A 319 -22.87 14.35 -9.01
N VAL A 320 -21.67 14.20 -8.42
CA VAL A 320 -20.47 14.94 -8.83
C VAL A 320 -19.79 14.33 -10.07
N LEU A 321 -20.00 13.04 -10.33
CA LEU A 321 -19.43 12.33 -11.48
C LEU A 321 -20.34 12.29 -12.72
N ARG A 322 -21.40 13.10 -12.78
CA ARG A 322 -22.36 13.08 -13.92
C ARG A 322 -21.75 13.38 -15.30
N GLU A 323 -20.61 14.06 -15.35
CA GLU A 323 -19.87 14.36 -16.58
C GLU A 323 -18.83 13.27 -16.93
N HIS A 324 -18.76 12.20 -16.14
CA HIS A 324 -17.82 11.09 -16.23
C HIS A 324 -18.61 9.78 -16.35
N PRO A 325 -19.03 9.38 -17.57
CA PRO A 325 -20.01 8.32 -17.76
C PRO A 325 -19.54 6.94 -17.28
N LEU A 326 -18.26 6.59 -17.43
CA LEU A 326 -17.74 5.30 -16.97
C LEU A 326 -17.66 5.24 -15.43
N ALA A 327 -17.22 6.34 -14.83
CA ALA A 327 -17.10 6.52 -13.39
C ALA A 327 -18.47 6.51 -12.71
N LEU A 328 -19.44 7.23 -13.30
CA LEU A 328 -20.82 7.26 -12.86
C LEU A 328 -21.41 5.85 -12.85
N ASP A 329 -21.27 5.15 -13.97
CA ASP A 329 -21.77 3.79 -14.16
C ASP A 329 -21.16 2.80 -13.15
N LEU A 330 -19.85 2.90 -12.87
CA LEU A 330 -19.21 2.13 -11.82
C LEU A 330 -19.84 2.37 -10.44
N VAL A 331 -20.08 3.62 -10.09
CA VAL A 331 -20.68 4.01 -8.80
C VAL A 331 -22.12 3.49 -8.70
N GLU A 332 -22.94 3.73 -9.70
CA GLU A 332 -24.35 3.30 -9.73
C GLU A 332 -24.50 1.79 -9.59
N ARG A 333 -23.63 1.01 -10.26
CA ARG A 333 -23.69 -0.46 -10.22
C ARG A 333 -23.08 -1.05 -8.94
N HIS A 334 -21.97 -0.48 -8.46
CA HIS A 334 -21.09 -1.19 -7.53
C HIS A 334 -20.96 -0.55 -6.15
N TRP A 335 -21.32 0.72 -5.95
CA TRP A 335 -21.27 1.33 -4.62
C TRP A 335 -22.23 0.64 -3.65
N CYS A 336 -23.43 0.31 -4.11
CA CYS A 336 -24.48 -0.30 -3.29
C CYS A 336 -24.42 -1.84 -3.22
N GLY A 337 -23.41 -2.48 -3.80
CA GLY A 337 -23.30 -3.96 -3.91
C GLY A 337 -23.37 -4.71 -2.57
N ALA A 338 -23.67 -6.02 -2.61
CA ALA A 338 -23.84 -6.86 -1.43
C ALA A 338 -22.65 -6.74 -0.45
N PRO A 339 -22.88 -6.78 0.88
CA PRO A 339 -21.80 -6.75 1.85
C PRO A 339 -20.81 -7.86 1.53
N LEU A 340 -19.53 -7.52 1.41
CA LEU A 340 -18.48 -8.52 1.46
C LEU A 340 -18.68 -9.22 2.81
N THR A 341 -19.05 -10.50 2.77
CA THR A 341 -19.04 -11.36 3.94
C THR A 341 -17.73 -11.11 4.65
N SER A 342 -17.78 -10.91 5.96
CA SER A 342 -16.65 -10.87 6.87
C SER A 342 -15.85 -12.19 6.75
N GLY A 343 -15.04 -12.27 5.70
CA GLY A 343 -13.92 -13.19 5.60
C GLY A 343 -12.84 -12.73 6.57
N PRO A 344 -11.93 -13.64 6.98
CA PRO A 344 -10.90 -13.30 7.94
C PRO A 344 -10.12 -12.09 7.44
N GLN A 345 -10.01 -11.09 8.32
CA GLN A 345 -9.10 -9.95 8.16
C GLN A 345 -7.74 -10.49 7.69
N PRO A 346 -7.16 -9.96 6.60
CA PRO A 346 -5.93 -10.51 6.03
C PRO A 346 -4.80 -10.44 7.06
N SER A 347 -4.24 -11.61 7.36
CA SER A 347 -3.12 -11.85 8.28
C SER A 347 -1.82 -11.14 7.88
#